data_AF-A0A0P8A6J3-F1
#
_entry.id   AF-A0A0P8A6J3-F1
#
_cell.length_a   1.000
_cell.length_b   1.000
_cell.length_c   1.000
_cell.angle_alpha   90.00
_cell.angle_beta   90.00
_cell.angle_gamma   90.00
#
_symmetry.space_group_name_H-M   'P 1'
#
loop_
_entity.id
_entity.type
_entity.pdbx_description
1 polymer ?
#
loop_
_entity_poly.entity_id
_entity_poly.type
_entity_poly.pdbx_seq_one_letter_code
_entity_poly.pdbx_strand_id
1 'polypeptide(L)' 'MRDGARCQLCGADVASGAKLHVDHIVPWSKGGETELDNLQILCEACNIGKSDQSMPDIV' A
#
# COMPACT_ATOMS: atom_id res chain seq x y z
N MET A 1 -3.07 11.92 -9.19
CA MET A 1 -2.43 11.08 -8.15
C MET A 1 -2.30 9.67 -8.72
N ARG A 2 -1.13 9.03 -8.65
CA ARG A 2 -0.79 7.76 -9.33
C ARG A 2 -1.80 6.63 -9.05
N ASP A 3 -2.27 6.55 -7.81
CA ASP A 3 -3.11 5.46 -7.32
C ASP A 3 -4.61 5.82 -7.25
N GLY A 4 -5.02 6.89 -7.94
CA GLY A 4 -6.41 7.35 -7.94
C GLY A 4 -6.95 7.79 -6.56
N ALA A 5 -6.07 8.01 -5.59
CA ALA A 5 -6.42 8.21 -4.17
C ALA A 5 -7.21 7.03 -3.56
N ARG A 6 -6.85 5.80 -3.95
CA ARG A 6 -7.49 4.56 -3.48
C ARG A 6 -6.46 3.52 -3.06
N CYS A 7 -6.86 2.66 -2.13
CA CYS A 7 -6.10 1.47 -1.75
C CYS A 7 -5.88 0.56 -2.96
N GLN A 8 -4.64 0.21 -3.25
CA GLN A 8 -4.29 -0.65 -4.38
C GLN A 8 -4.65 -2.13 -4.17
N LEU A 9 -4.95 -2.55 -2.93
CA LEU A 9 -5.38 -3.92 -2.63
C LEU A 9 -6.91 -4.10 -2.65
N CYS A 10 -7.67 -3.17 -2.04
CA CYS A 10 -9.12 -3.35 -1.88
C CYS A 10 -9.98 -2.26 -2.54
N GLY A 11 -9.37 -1.22 -3.11
CA GLY A 11 -10.07 -0.11 -3.75
C GLY A 11 -10.72 0.91 -2.80
N ALA A 12 -10.62 0.72 -1.48
CA ALA A 12 -11.15 1.68 -0.50
C ALA A 12 -10.52 3.07 -0.66
N ASP A 13 -11.33 4.11 -0.48
CA ASP A 13 -10.92 5.50 -0.65
C ASP A 13 -11.45 6.38 0.49
N VAL A 14 -11.09 7.67 0.47
CA VAL A 14 -11.51 8.61 1.52
C VAL A 14 -13.03 8.79 1.59
N ALA A 15 -13.76 8.59 0.49
CA ALA A 15 -15.23 8.68 0.48
C ALA A 15 -15.87 7.49 1.20
N SER A 16 -15.19 6.33 1.22
CA SER A 16 -15.54 5.19 2.07
C SER A 16 -15.14 5.34 3.55
N GLY A 17 -14.53 6.46 3.93
CA GLY A 17 -14.02 6.71 5.29
C GLY A 17 -12.66 6.06 5.58
N ALA A 18 -11.98 5.54 4.54
CA ALA A 18 -10.69 4.90 4.72
C ALA A 18 -9.58 5.93 4.98
N LYS A 19 -8.71 5.62 5.94
CA LYS A 19 -7.44 6.31 6.14
C LYS A 19 -6.39 5.68 5.23
N LEU A 20 -5.78 6.51 4.37
CA LEU A 20 -4.83 6.07 3.37
C LEU A 20 -3.39 6.33 3.84
N HIS A 21 -2.52 5.40 3.52
CA HIS A 21 -1.10 5.38 3.86
C HIS A 21 -0.28 5.18 2.60
N VAL A 22 0.88 5.82 2.54
CA VAL A 22 1.92 5.47 1.57
C VAL A 22 2.69 4.28 2.13
N ASP A 23 2.80 3.22 1.36
CA ASP A 23 3.46 1.97 1.72
C ASP A 23 4.44 1.55 0.63
N HIS A 24 5.42 0.71 0.99
CA HIS A 24 6.38 0.15 0.04
C HIS A 24 5.88 -1.18 -0.54
N ILE A 25 5.86 -1.33 -1.87
CA ILE A 25 5.49 -2.57 -2.57
C ILE A 25 6.41 -3.72 -2.15
N VAL A 26 7.72 -3.48 -2.24
CA VAL A 26 8.77 -4.26 -1.59
C VAL A 26 9.07 -3.59 -0.25
N PRO A 27 8.82 -4.24 0.90
CA PRO A 27 9.05 -3.65 2.22
C PRO A 27 10.48 -3.14 2.40
N TRP A 28 10.61 -2.01 3.09
CA TRP A 28 11.92 -1.45 3.46
C TRP A 28 12.81 -2.47 4.19
N SER A 29 12.23 -3.28 5.08
CA SER A 29 12.93 -4.34 5.81
C SER A 29 13.52 -5.44 4.92
N LYS A 30 13.03 -5.57 3.69
CA LYS A 30 13.50 -6.53 2.68
C LYS A 30 14.33 -5.86 1.58
N GLY A 31 14.80 -4.63 1.81
CA GLY A 31 15.65 -3.88 0.87
C GLY A 31 14.89 -3.12 -0.21
N GLY A 32 13.58 -2.92 -0.06
CA GLY A 32 12.82 -2.08 -0.99
C GLY A 32 13.15 -0.60 -0.82
N GLU A 33 13.56 0.06 -1.90
CA GLU A 33 13.97 1.46 -1.88
C GLU A 33 12.78 2.42 -1.77
N THR A 34 13.00 3.63 -1.24
CA THR A 34 11.96 4.66 -1.17
C THR A 34 11.95 5.48 -2.46
N GLU A 35 11.48 4.83 -3.53
CA GLU A 35 11.35 5.41 -4.86
C GLU A 35 9.90 5.39 -5.30
N LEU A 36 9.49 6.34 -6.14
CA LEU A 36 8.10 6.46 -6.60
C LEU A 36 7.57 5.13 -7.15
N ASP A 37 8.41 4.34 -7.83
CA ASP A 37 7.99 3.06 -8.40
C ASP A 37 7.72 1.98 -7.37
N ASN A 38 8.37 2.04 -6.20
CA ASN A 38 8.16 1.13 -5.08
C ASN A 38 7.13 1.65 -4.06
N LEU A 39 6.54 2.82 -4.25
CA LEU A 39 5.50 3.34 -3.37
C LEU A 39 4.11 3.02 -3.90
N GLN A 40 3.17 2.74 -3.01
CA GLN A 40 1.76 2.52 -3.30
C GLN A 40 0.88 3.11 -2.20
N ILE A 41 -0.40 3.34 -2.49
CA ILE A 41 -1.40 3.74 -1.51
C ILE A 41 -2.17 2.52 -1.00
N LEU A 42 -2.20 2.34 0.32
CA LEU A 42 -3.01 1.33 1.00
C LEU A 42 -3.92 1.97 2.04
N CYS A 43 -5.09 1.37 2.30
CA CYS A 43 -5.87 1.74 3.49
C CYS A 43 -5.21 1.17 4.75
N GLU A 44 -5.50 1.73 5.92
CA GLU A 44 -4.92 1.31 7.21
C GLU A 44 -5.05 -0.20 7.45
N ALA A 45 -6.21 -0.80 7.17
CA ALA A 45 -6.44 -2.24 7.33
C ALA A 45 -5.54 -3.09 6.40
N CYS A 46 -5.46 -2.74 5.11
CA CYS A 46 -4.61 -3.42 4.14
C CYS A 46 -3.12 -3.22 4.44
N ASN A 47 -2.73 -2.02 4.87
CA ASN A 47 -1.34 -1.70 5.23
C ASN A 47 -0.87 -2.53 6.43
N ILE A 48 -1.69 -2.60 7.49
CA ILE A 48 -1.42 -3.43 8.68
C ILE A 48 -1.38 -4.92 8.30
N GLY A 49 -2.34 -5.37 7.47
CA GLY A 49 -2.41 -6.75 7.01
C GLY A 49 -1.21 -7.17 6.16
N LYS A 50 -0.71 -6.25 5.31
CA LYS A 50 0.50 -6.48 4.51
C LYS A 50 1.74 -6.61 5.38
N SER A 51 1.92 -5.75 6.40
CA SER A 51 3.11 -5.77 7.26
C SER A 51 4.40 -5.71 6.40
N ASP A 52 5.31 -6.65 6.59
CA ASP A 52 6.55 -6.84 5.83
C ASP A 52 6.42 -7.89 4.72
N GLN A 53 5.19 -8.21 4.27
CA GLN A 53 4.95 -9.07 3.12
C GLN A 53 5.04 -8.25 1.83
N SER A 54 5.54 -8.89 0.76
CA SER A 54 5.55 -8.27 -0.56
C SER A 54 4.25 -8.59 -1.29
N MET A 55 3.79 -7.71 -2.19
CA MET A 55 2.53 -7.93 -2.92
C MET A 55 2.37 -9.28 -3.66
N PRO A 56 3.41 -9.99 -4.17
CA PRO A 56 3.20 -11.34 -4.71
C PRO A 56 2.78 -12.38 -3.66
N ASP A 57 2.94 -12.10 -2.36
CA ASP A 57 2.63 -13.06 -1.29
C ASP A 57 1.17 -12.98 -0.80
N ILE A 58 0.41 -11.96 -1.21
CA ILE A 58 -0.99 -11.73 -0.81
C ILE A 58 -1.89 -12.06 -1.99
N VAL A 59 -2.20 -13.35 -2.17
CA VAL A 59 -3.24 -13.86 -3.08
C VAL A 59 -4.47 -14.32 -2.32
#